data_AF-A0A1F1KY00-F1
#
_entry.id   AF-A0A1F1KY00-F1
#
_cell.length_a   1.000
_cell.length_b   1.000
_cell.length_c   1.000
_cell.angle_alpha   90.00
_cell.angle_beta   90.00
_cell.angle_gamma   90.00
#
_symmetry.space_group_name_H-M   'P 1'
#
loop_
_entity.id
_entity.type
_entity.pdbx_description
1 polymer ?
#
loop_
_entity_poly.entity_id
_entity_poly.type
_entity_poly.pdbx_seq_one_letter_code
_entity_poly.pdbx_strand_id
1 'polypeptide(L)'
;MIIDKTEFKSLLKDGGGKFKALYTMAFIEYFEGLKVGTSFNLYILDNCILGDIALGKKICIKYTNIRDIDVIDNNKLKFILEELPEEETEVVFKLTTKIEKIYNTIRQNASLGYKEIDRKTLSQQLGEVKDQFVEEVKYNIENKQIEPKLIKEKKPTERERVKELKRERIANCPKCHSTSIEYVERRKQLSVGRTIVGGTIGAVLSGGITTVAGAAMGGLTSNKYKGKIKCLNCGHTWKK
;
A
#
# COMPACT_ATOMS: atom_id res chain seq x y z
N MET A 1 1.91 -23.47 7.96
CA MET A 1 1.63 -22.00 7.94
C MET A 1 0.32 -21.53 7.26
N ILE A 2 -0.29 -22.27 6.33
CA ILE A 2 -1.56 -21.87 5.71
C ILE A 2 -2.72 -22.39 6.57
N ILE A 3 -3.66 -21.52 6.92
CA ILE A 3 -4.80 -21.85 7.78
C ILE A 3 -6.14 -21.57 7.11
N ASP A 4 -7.20 -22.16 7.64
CA ASP A 4 -8.56 -21.90 7.17
C ASP A 4 -9.15 -20.59 7.75
N LYS A 5 -10.32 -20.20 7.24
CA LYS A 5 -10.98 -18.94 7.60
C LYS A 5 -11.52 -18.95 9.03
N THR A 6 -11.92 -20.11 9.55
CA THR A 6 -12.45 -20.28 10.90
C THR A 6 -11.33 -20.14 11.91
N GLU A 7 -10.21 -20.85 11.69
CA GLU A 7 -9.01 -20.74 12.52
C GLU A 7 -8.47 -19.31 12.52
N PHE A 8 -8.40 -18.66 11.35
CA PHE A 8 -7.96 -17.27 11.23
C PHE A 8 -8.80 -16.32 12.10
N LYS A 9 -10.12 -16.48 12.10
CA LYS A 9 -11.02 -15.64 12.91
C LYS A 9 -10.84 -15.88 14.41
N SER A 10 -10.60 -17.12 14.82
CA SER A 10 -10.33 -17.45 16.22
C SER A 10 -9.05 -16.76 16.68
N LEU A 11 -7.94 -17.01 15.97
CA LEU A 11 -6.63 -16.45 16.31
C LEU A 11 -6.63 -14.92 16.32
N LEU A 12 -7.36 -14.29 15.38
CA LEU A 12 -7.52 -12.85 15.34
C LEU A 12 -8.28 -12.31 16.56
N LYS A 13 -9.30 -13.04 17.04
CA LYS A 13 -10.06 -12.66 18.24
C LYS A 13 -9.20 -12.84 19.49
N ASP A 14 -8.49 -13.97 19.58
CA ASP A 14 -7.64 -14.32 20.72
C ASP A 14 -6.45 -13.34 20.84
N GLY A 15 -5.93 -12.86 19.71
CA GLY A 15 -4.92 -11.80 19.65
C GLY A 15 -5.43 -10.38 19.90
N GLY A 16 -6.66 -10.20 20.40
CA GLY A 16 -7.22 -8.90 20.76
C GLY A 16 -8.00 -8.17 19.66
N GLY A 17 -8.15 -8.77 18.48
CA GLY A 17 -8.96 -8.26 17.37
C GLY A 17 -8.25 -7.24 16.46
N LYS A 18 -8.88 -6.96 15.30
CA LYS A 18 -8.30 -6.09 14.25
C LYS A 18 -7.93 -4.69 14.71
N PHE A 19 -8.63 -4.14 15.71
CA PHE A 19 -8.42 -2.76 16.16
C PHE A 19 -7.20 -2.59 17.07
N LYS A 20 -6.77 -3.67 17.74
CA LYS A 20 -5.56 -3.66 18.57
C LYS A 20 -4.32 -4.12 17.80
N ALA A 21 -4.52 -4.87 16.72
CA ALA A 21 -3.45 -5.33 15.86
C ALA A 21 -2.67 -4.17 15.23
N LEU A 22 -1.34 -4.25 15.29
CA LEU A 22 -0.52 -3.48 14.36
C LEU A 22 -0.74 -4.08 12.96
N TYR A 23 -1.14 -3.28 11.99
CA TYR A 23 -1.49 -3.78 10.66
C TYR A 23 -0.76 -3.02 9.55
N THR A 24 -0.48 -3.72 8.45
CA THR A 24 0.00 -3.11 7.21
C THR A 24 -0.40 -3.94 6.00
N MET A 25 -0.43 -3.32 4.84
CA MET A 25 -0.49 -4.05 3.58
C MET A 25 0.90 -4.57 3.22
N ALA A 26 0.97 -5.82 2.79
CA ALA A 26 2.19 -6.50 2.37
C ALA A 26 1.98 -7.24 1.03
N PHE A 27 3.08 -7.55 0.37
CA PHE A 27 3.14 -8.33 -0.85
C PHE A 27 4.06 -9.54 -0.64
N ILE A 28 3.67 -10.67 -1.22
CA ILE A 28 4.48 -11.88 -1.20
C ILE A 28 5.62 -11.71 -2.20
N GLU A 29 6.87 -11.72 -1.73
CA GLU A 29 8.06 -11.79 -2.59
C GLU A 29 8.51 -13.24 -2.72
N TYR A 30 8.48 -13.99 -1.62
CA TYR A 30 8.76 -15.42 -1.59
C TYR A 30 7.95 -16.10 -0.47
N PHE A 31 7.15 -17.10 -0.83
CA PHE A 31 6.44 -17.96 0.11
C PHE A 31 5.99 -19.20 -0.66
N GLU A 32 6.42 -20.39 -0.23
CA GLU A 32 6.07 -21.63 -0.93
C GLU A 32 4.55 -21.91 -0.95
N GLY A 33 4.00 -22.17 -2.13
CA GLY A 33 2.57 -22.45 -2.30
C GLY A 33 1.68 -21.20 -2.38
N LEU A 34 2.26 -20.00 -2.49
CA LEU A 34 1.58 -18.73 -2.78
C LEU A 34 2.22 -17.99 -3.96
N LYS A 35 1.41 -17.23 -4.70
CA LYS A 35 1.87 -16.51 -5.90
C LYS A 35 2.61 -15.23 -5.50
N VAL A 36 3.81 -15.04 -6.06
CA VAL A 36 4.59 -13.80 -5.93
C VAL A 36 3.78 -12.59 -6.43
N GLY A 37 3.88 -11.47 -5.72
CA GLY A 37 3.14 -10.24 -5.97
C GLY A 37 1.71 -10.23 -5.41
N THR A 38 1.25 -11.32 -4.79
CA THR A 38 -0.06 -11.34 -4.11
C THR A 38 -0.06 -10.35 -2.95
N SER A 39 -1.03 -9.45 -2.93
CA SER A 39 -1.24 -8.51 -1.83
C SER A 39 -2.10 -9.11 -0.73
N PHE A 40 -1.81 -8.73 0.51
CA PHE A 40 -2.55 -9.17 1.68
C PHE A 40 -2.42 -8.19 2.84
N ASN A 41 -3.37 -8.27 3.77
CA ASN A 41 -3.25 -7.54 5.03
C ASN A 41 -2.46 -8.37 6.03
N LEU A 42 -1.36 -7.83 6.52
CA LEU A 42 -0.54 -8.41 7.57
C LEU A 42 -0.94 -7.80 8.91
N TYR A 43 -1.35 -8.65 9.85
CA TYR A 43 -1.70 -8.29 11.22
C TYR A 43 -0.66 -8.89 12.16
N ILE A 44 -0.07 -8.05 12.99
CA ILE A 44 0.87 -8.43 14.03
C ILE A 44 0.09 -8.34 15.34
N LEU A 45 -0.23 -9.51 15.90
CA LEU A 45 -1.00 -9.68 17.13
C LEU A 45 -0.08 -10.16 18.24
N ASP A 46 -0.56 -10.20 19.47
CA ASP A 46 0.25 -10.67 20.59
C ASP A 46 0.53 -12.18 20.53
N ASN A 47 -0.36 -12.96 19.89
CA ASN A 47 -0.27 -14.42 19.80
C ASN A 47 0.43 -14.95 18.55
N CYS A 48 0.25 -14.28 17.40
CA CYS A 48 0.82 -14.69 16.11
C CYS A 48 0.78 -13.57 15.08
N ILE A 49 1.42 -13.81 13.93
CA ILE A 49 1.33 -12.95 12.76
C ILE A 49 0.33 -13.56 11.78
N LEU A 50 -0.67 -12.79 11.37
CA LEU A 50 -1.72 -13.25 10.45
C LEU A 50 -1.68 -12.52 9.11
N GLY A 51 -1.85 -13.27 8.03
CA GLY A 51 -2.00 -12.74 6.67
C GLY A 51 -3.39 -13.01 6.09
N ASP A 52 -4.09 -11.95 5.69
CA ASP A 52 -5.44 -12.01 5.11
C ASP A 52 -5.40 -11.66 3.62
N ILE A 53 -5.32 -12.70 2.77
CA ILE A 53 -5.52 -12.57 1.33
C ILE A 53 -7.03 -12.53 1.08
N ALA A 54 -7.56 -11.41 0.56
CA ALA A 54 -8.99 -11.09 0.54
C ALA A 54 -9.90 -12.21 0.00
N LEU A 55 -9.48 -12.88 -1.08
CA LEU A 55 -10.19 -14.01 -1.71
C LEU A 55 -9.34 -15.28 -1.78
N GLY A 56 -8.39 -15.43 -0.85
CA GLY A 56 -7.42 -16.51 -0.88
C GLY A 56 -7.18 -17.17 0.46
N LYS A 57 -6.13 -17.99 0.45
CA LYS A 57 -5.58 -18.69 1.62
C LYS A 57 -5.27 -17.69 2.75
N LYS A 58 -5.39 -18.13 4.00
CA LYS A 58 -4.98 -17.33 5.16
C LYS A 58 -3.61 -17.82 5.62
N ILE A 59 -2.79 -16.91 6.11
CA ILE A 59 -1.43 -17.20 6.57
C ILE A 59 -1.42 -17.00 8.08
N CYS A 60 -0.75 -17.90 8.80
CA CYS A 60 -0.42 -17.74 10.20
C CYS A 60 1.04 -18.14 10.42
N ILE A 61 1.80 -17.24 11.03
CA ILE A 61 3.16 -17.48 11.50
C ILE A 61 3.14 -17.31 13.01
N LYS A 62 3.32 -18.43 13.73
CA LYS A 62 3.44 -18.42 15.19
C LYS A 62 4.83 -17.92 15.57
N TYR A 63 4.91 -17.12 16.63
CA TYR A 63 6.18 -16.59 17.13
C TYR A 63 7.18 -17.69 17.53
N THR A 64 6.67 -18.80 18.04
CA THR A 64 7.47 -19.99 18.40
C THR A 64 8.21 -20.62 17.22
N ASN A 65 7.75 -20.37 16.00
CA ASN A 65 8.34 -20.94 14.79
C ASN A 65 9.32 -19.96 14.12
N ILE A 66 9.50 -18.75 14.67
CA ILE A 66 10.40 -17.75 14.10
C ILE A 66 11.77 -17.92 14.74
N ARG A 67 12.73 -18.43 13.96
CA ARG A 67 14.12 -18.56 14.38
C ARG A 67 14.85 -17.23 14.30
N ASP A 68 14.67 -16.50 13.19
CA ASP A 68 15.14 -15.12 13.06
C ASP A 68 14.29 -14.33 12.06
N ILE A 69 14.48 -13.01 12.07
CA ILE A 69 13.91 -12.08 11.12
C ILE A 69 14.92 -11.00 10.76
N ASP A 70 15.03 -10.74 9.46
CA ASP A 70 15.92 -9.73 8.89
C ASP A 70 15.17 -8.75 8.00
N VAL A 71 15.76 -7.55 7.87
CA VAL A 71 15.27 -6.48 6.98
C VAL A 71 16.13 -6.44 5.73
N ILE A 72 15.50 -6.58 4.56
CA ILE A 72 16.13 -6.44 3.25
C ILE A 72 15.61 -5.18 2.57
N ASP A 73 16.49 -4.41 1.92
CA ASP A 73 16.19 -3.22 1.11
C ASP A 73 15.21 -2.20 1.74
N ASN A 74 15.24 -2.05 3.07
CA ASN A 74 14.40 -1.15 3.90
C ASN A 74 12.90 -1.42 3.93
N ASN A 75 12.36 -2.31 3.09
CA ASN A 75 10.93 -2.58 3.01
C ASN A 75 10.56 -4.06 2.87
N LYS A 76 11.53 -4.97 2.93
CA LYS A 76 11.27 -6.41 2.92
C LYS A 76 11.64 -7.00 4.27
N LEU A 77 10.78 -7.88 4.78
CA LEU A 77 11.06 -8.73 5.92
C LEU A 77 11.31 -10.13 5.42
N LYS A 78 12.48 -10.68 5.75
CA LYS A 78 12.82 -12.08 5.57
C LYS A 78 12.64 -12.78 6.92
N PHE A 79 11.77 -13.77 6.95
CA PHE A 79 11.54 -14.64 8.09
C PHE A 79 12.30 -15.95 7.85
N ILE A 80 13.05 -16.39 8.85
CA ILE A 80 13.66 -17.72 8.91
C ILE A 80 12.82 -18.52 9.91
N LEU A 81 12.12 -19.52 9.41
CA LEU A 81 11.13 -20.27 10.15
C LEU A 81 11.58 -21.72 10.34
N GLU A 82 11.31 -22.29 11.50
CA GLU A 82 11.56 -23.70 11.80
C GLU A 82 10.20 -24.39 11.93
N GLU A 83 9.80 -25.17 10.91
CA GLU A 83 8.53 -25.91 10.91
C GLU A 83 8.72 -27.34 11.47
N LEU A 84 9.85 -27.96 11.17
CA LEU A 84 10.28 -29.26 11.69
C LEU A 84 11.73 -29.13 12.19
N PRO A 85 12.16 -29.98 13.15
CA PRO A 85 13.55 -30.01 13.57
C PRO A 85 14.46 -30.20 12.36
N GLU A 86 15.42 -29.29 12.19
CA GLU A 86 16.40 -29.29 11.09
C GLU A 86 15.89 -28.85 9.70
N GLU A 87 14.61 -28.47 9.56
CA GLU A 87 14.08 -27.90 8.31
C GLU A 87 13.74 -26.41 8.46
N GLU A 88 14.55 -25.58 7.82
CA GLU A 88 14.32 -24.14 7.73
C GLU A 88 13.53 -23.77 6.49
N THR A 89 12.47 -22.98 6.68
CA THR A 89 11.70 -22.38 5.60
C THR A 89 11.91 -20.87 5.61
N GLU A 90 12.22 -20.33 4.44
CA GLU A 90 12.33 -18.88 4.26
C GLU A 90 11.04 -18.28 3.74
N VAL A 91 10.66 -17.11 4.26
CA VAL A 91 9.53 -16.34 3.77
C VAL A 91 9.91 -14.89 3.65
N VAL A 92 9.58 -14.25 2.52
CA VAL A 92 9.89 -12.85 2.25
C VAL A 92 8.62 -12.07 1.94
N PHE A 93 8.37 -11.04 2.75
CA PHE A 93 7.26 -10.11 2.59
C PHE A 93 7.76 -8.70 2.35
N LYS A 94 7.26 -8.06 1.29
CA LYS A 94 7.47 -6.63 1.04
C LYS A 94 6.34 -5.82 1.65
N LEU A 95 6.68 -4.87 2.52
CA LEU A 95 5.72 -4.02 3.22
C LEU A 95 5.60 -2.66 2.52
N THR A 96 4.43 -2.04 2.68
CA THR A 96 4.13 -0.71 2.13
C THR A 96 4.42 0.45 3.08
N THR A 97 4.69 0.14 4.35
CA THR A 97 4.83 1.12 5.44
C THR A 97 6.17 0.99 6.15
N LYS A 98 6.39 1.81 7.19
CA LYS A 98 7.63 1.83 7.97
C LYS A 98 7.90 0.48 8.63
N ILE A 99 8.98 -0.17 8.23
CA ILE A 99 9.35 -1.53 8.65
C ILE A 99 9.77 -1.62 10.13
N GLU A 100 10.34 -0.54 10.69
CA GLU A 100 10.99 -0.58 12.02
C GLU A 100 10.05 -0.98 13.15
N LYS A 101 8.88 -0.35 13.22
CA LYS A 101 7.91 -0.64 14.28
C LYS A 101 7.43 -2.10 14.18
N ILE A 102 7.18 -2.57 12.96
CA ILE A 102 6.71 -3.93 12.71
C ILE A 102 7.80 -4.94 13.07
N TYR A 103 9.01 -4.71 12.58
CA TYR A 103 10.18 -5.55 12.85
C TYR A 103 10.43 -5.72 14.35
N ASN A 104 10.53 -4.61 15.08
CA ASN A 104 10.81 -4.63 16.51
C ASN A 104 9.68 -5.30 17.30
N THR A 105 8.43 -5.06 16.93
CA THR A 105 7.27 -5.72 17.57
C THR A 105 7.34 -7.25 17.36
N ILE A 106 7.66 -7.69 16.14
CA ILE A 106 7.78 -9.13 15.84
C ILE A 106 8.91 -9.75 16.65
N ARG A 107 10.09 -9.12 16.70
CA ARG A 107 11.23 -9.64 17.48
C ARG A 107 10.93 -9.74 18.97
N GLN A 108 10.24 -8.75 19.52
CA GLN A 108 9.82 -8.76 20.93
C GLN A 108 8.86 -9.93 21.19
N ASN A 109 7.83 -10.09 20.36
CA ASN A 109 6.86 -11.18 20.52
C ASN A 109 7.49 -12.57 20.28
N ALA A 110 8.52 -12.66 19.43
CA ALA A 110 9.31 -13.87 19.19
C ALA A 110 10.43 -14.10 20.21
N SER A 111 10.59 -13.24 21.23
CA SER A 111 11.69 -13.33 22.21
C SER A 111 13.10 -13.32 21.59
N LEU A 112 13.26 -12.72 20.41
CA LEU A 112 14.54 -12.64 19.68
C LEU A 112 15.42 -11.45 20.11
N GLY A 113 15.00 -10.72 21.14
CA GLY A 113 15.66 -9.50 21.59
C GLY A 113 15.53 -8.33 20.61
N TYR A 114 15.93 -7.13 21.05
CA TYR A 114 15.92 -5.94 20.22
C TYR A 114 17.16 -5.90 19.31
N LYS A 115 16.96 -5.63 18.03
CA LYS A 115 18.04 -5.46 17.03
C LYS A 115 17.81 -4.12 16.37
N GLU A 116 18.75 -3.18 16.52
CA GLU A 116 18.67 -1.93 15.79
C GLU A 116 18.78 -2.21 14.30
N ILE A 117 17.82 -1.71 13.52
CA ILE A 117 17.94 -1.71 12.07
C ILE A 117 18.95 -0.63 11.73
N ASP A 118 20.21 -1.01 11.59
CA ASP A 118 21.25 -0.07 11.22
C ASP A 118 21.08 0.33 9.74
N ARG A 119 20.33 1.42 9.52
CA ARG A 119 20.10 1.97 8.17
C ARG A 119 21.41 2.31 7.45
N LYS A 120 22.52 2.52 8.20
CA LYS A 120 23.84 2.78 7.61
C LYS A 120 24.37 1.54 6.90
N THR A 121 24.27 0.36 7.50
CA THR A 121 24.71 -0.91 6.90
C THR A 121 23.94 -1.21 5.60
N LEU A 122 22.64 -0.94 5.58
CA LEU A 122 21.80 -1.10 4.38
C LEU A 122 22.19 -0.15 3.24
N SER A 123 22.47 1.12 3.56
CA SER A 123 22.99 2.07 2.56
C SER A 123 24.40 1.74 2.09
N GLN A 124 25.21 1.14 2.96
CA GLN A 124 26.59 0.75 2.67
C GLN A 124 26.63 -0.49 1.77
N GLN A 125 25.81 -1.51 2.04
CA GLN A 125 25.62 -2.68 1.17
C GLN A 125 25.04 -2.29 -0.21
N LEU A 126 24.08 -1.36 -0.26
CA LEU A 126 23.59 -0.82 -1.54
C LEU A 126 24.64 0.01 -2.28
N GLY A 127 25.56 0.64 -1.56
CA GLY A 127 26.70 1.37 -2.10
C GLY A 127 27.72 0.42 -2.71
N GLU A 128 28.12 -0.61 -1.96
CA GLU A 128 29.09 -1.63 -2.39
C GLU A 128 28.63 -2.39 -3.63
N VAL A 129 27.35 -2.78 -3.70
CA VAL A 129 26.77 -3.45 -4.90
C VAL A 129 26.72 -2.50 -6.11
N LYS A 130 26.46 -1.21 -5.89
CA LYS A 130 26.51 -0.21 -6.98
C LYS A 130 27.93 0.02 -7.46
N ASP A 131 28.89 0.09 -6.55
CA ASP A 131 30.29 0.34 -6.88
C ASP A 131 30.90 -0.85 -7.63
N GLN A 132 30.59 -2.09 -7.22
CA GLN A 132 30.97 -3.30 -7.95
C GLN A 132 30.37 -3.35 -9.36
N PHE A 133 29.07 -3.04 -9.50
CA PHE A 133 28.43 -2.98 -10.82
C PHE A 133 29.04 -1.88 -11.70
N VAL A 134 29.38 -0.72 -11.13
CA VAL A 134 30.04 0.37 -11.86
C VAL A 134 31.46 -0.01 -12.28
N GLU A 135 32.23 -0.72 -11.44
CA GLU A 135 33.55 -1.24 -11.79
C GLU A 135 33.49 -2.28 -12.90
N GLU A 136 32.56 -3.23 -12.82
CA GLU A 136 32.39 -4.27 -13.84
C GLU A 136 31.98 -3.66 -15.19
N VAL A 137 31.06 -2.68 -15.18
CA VAL A 137 30.68 -1.94 -16.38
C VAL A 137 31.85 -1.12 -16.94
N LYS A 138 32.66 -0.46 -16.09
CA LYS A 138 33.86 0.27 -16.54
C LYS A 138 34.87 -0.67 -17.19
N TYR A 139 35.16 -1.81 -16.54
CA TYR A 139 36.07 -2.82 -17.08
C TYR A 139 35.59 -3.34 -18.44
N ASN A 140 34.29 -3.61 -18.58
CA ASN A 140 33.71 -4.10 -19.83
C ASN A 140 33.67 -3.04 -20.95
N ILE A 141 33.57 -1.75 -20.61
CA ILE A 141 33.67 -0.61 -21.56
C ILE A 141 35.12 -0.42 -22.01
N GLU A 142 36.08 -0.43 -21.08
CA GLU A 142 37.51 -0.27 -21.39
C GLU A 142 38.03 -1.40 -22.28
N ASN A 143 37.55 -2.63 -22.06
CA ASN A 143 37.89 -3.79 -22.87
C ASN A 143 37.04 -3.93 -24.16
N LYS A 144 36.25 -2.91 -24.52
CA LYS A 144 35.42 -2.84 -25.74
C LYS A 144 34.50 -4.05 -25.97
N GLN A 145 34.12 -4.78 -24.92
CA GLN A 145 33.19 -5.91 -25.02
C GLN A 145 31.73 -5.43 -25.11
N ILE A 146 31.48 -4.15 -24.81
CA ILE A 146 30.18 -3.49 -24.91
C ILE A 146 30.35 -2.25 -25.78
N GLU A 147 29.65 -2.17 -26.92
CA GLU A 147 29.55 -0.90 -27.65
C GLU A 147 28.87 0.14 -26.76
N PRO A 148 29.42 1.36 -26.60
CA PRO A 148 28.84 2.40 -25.76
C PRO A 148 27.60 3.02 -26.43
N LYS A 149 26.51 2.26 -26.50
CA LYS A 149 25.15 2.77 -26.63
C LYS A 149 24.48 2.48 -25.30
N LEU A 150 23.94 3.53 -24.67
CA LEU A 150 23.39 3.59 -23.30
C LEU A 150 24.40 4.14 -22.28
N ILE A 151 24.56 5.47 -22.25
CA ILE A 151 24.35 6.38 -21.10
C ILE A 151 24.44 7.80 -21.69
N LYS A 152 23.52 8.13 -22.60
CA LYS A 152 23.09 9.50 -22.88
C LYS A 152 21.62 9.43 -23.28
N GLU A 153 20.79 8.94 -22.37
CA GLU A 153 19.41 9.45 -22.36
C GLU A 153 19.53 10.93 -22.04
N LYS A 154 19.56 11.76 -23.09
CA LYS A 154 19.34 13.19 -22.94
C LYS A 154 18.01 13.30 -22.22
N LYS A 155 18.01 13.66 -20.93
CA LYS A 155 16.79 14.08 -20.24
C LYS A 155 16.12 15.07 -21.18
N PRO A 156 14.90 14.79 -21.70
CA PRO A 156 14.25 15.68 -22.64
C PRO A 156 14.20 17.04 -21.97
N THR A 157 14.68 18.04 -22.68
CA THR A 157 14.71 19.41 -22.18
C THR A 157 13.28 19.75 -21.78
N GLU A 158 13.04 20.52 -20.70
CA GLU A 158 11.67 20.80 -20.22
C GLU A 158 10.73 21.29 -21.34
N ARG A 159 11.30 22.00 -22.33
CA ARG A 159 10.63 22.44 -23.56
C ARG A 159 10.13 21.30 -24.46
N GLU A 160 10.88 20.22 -24.60
CA GLU A 160 10.49 19.04 -25.39
C GLU A 160 9.38 18.27 -24.70
N ARG A 161 9.50 18.07 -23.38
CA ARG A 161 8.46 17.43 -22.56
C ARG A 161 7.14 18.20 -22.60
N VAL A 162 7.19 19.54 -22.54
CA VAL A 162 5.98 20.37 -22.66
C VAL A 162 5.36 20.30 -24.06
N LYS A 163 6.18 20.22 -25.12
CA LYS A 163 5.67 20.05 -26.50
C LYS A 163 4.96 18.72 -26.69
N GLU A 164 5.49 17.65 -26.11
CA GLU A 164 4.90 16.32 -26.16
C GLU A 164 3.57 16.27 -25.40
N LEU A 165 3.51 16.80 -24.18
CA LEU A 165 2.26 16.92 -23.42
C LEU A 165 1.17 17.70 -24.18
N LYS A 166 1.55 18.76 -24.90
CA LYS A 166 0.63 19.53 -25.76
C LYS A 166 0.15 18.72 -26.96
N ARG A 167 1.04 17.93 -27.58
CA ARG A 167 0.70 17.04 -28.70
C ARG A 167 -0.29 15.95 -28.26
N GLU A 168 -0.07 15.37 -27.09
CA GLU A 168 -0.90 14.31 -26.51
C GLU A 168 -2.18 14.83 -25.82
N ARG A 169 -2.40 16.15 -25.81
CA ARG A 169 -3.54 16.83 -25.16
C ARG A 169 -3.69 16.48 -23.67
N ILE A 170 -2.58 16.19 -22.99
CA ILE A 170 -2.57 15.89 -21.56
C ILE A 170 -2.67 17.21 -20.78
N ALA A 171 -3.64 17.28 -19.86
CA ALA A 171 -3.82 18.44 -19.01
C ALA A 171 -2.62 18.62 -18.07
N ASN A 172 -1.98 19.80 -18.13
CA ASN A 172 -0.83 20.13 -17.30
C ASN A 172 -1.04 21.47 -16.59
N CYS A 173 -0.28 21.68 -15.52
CA CYS A 173 -0.31 22.94 -14.78
C CYS A 173 0.32 24.06 -15.63
N PRO A 174 -0.32 25.24 -15.77
CA PRO A 174 0.24 26.35 -16.54
C PRO A 174 1.49 26.97 -15.90
N LYS A 175 1.71 26.75 -14.58
CA LYS A 175 2.83 27.34 -13.83
C LYS A 175 4.07 26.45 -13.77
N CYS A 176 3.90 25.14 -13.61
CA CYS A 176 5.01 24.20 -13.39
C CYS A 176 5.00 23.00 -14.33
N HIS A 177 4.08 22.97 -15.31
CA HIS A 177 3.95 21.91 -16.32
C HIS A 177 3.79 20.47 -15.79
N SER A 178 3.56 20.30 -14.49
CA SER A 178 3.22 19.01 -13.88
C SER A 178 1.83 18.53 -14.35
N THR A 179 1.71 17.23 -14.57
CA THR A 179 0.45 16.53 -14.91
C THR A 179 -0.34 16.13 -13.67
N SER A 180 0.20 16.35 -12.47
CA SER A 180 -0.47 16.08 -11.18
C SER A 180 -1.43 17.21 -10.83
N ILE A 181 -2.67 17.09 -11.32
CA ILE A 181 -3.75 18.04 -11.10
C ILE A 181 -4.96 17.37 -10.44
N GLU A 182 -5.64 18.09 -9.56
CA GLU A 182 -6.83 17.64 -8.84
C GLU A 182 -7.99 18.62 -9.08
N TYR A 183 -9.19 18.09 -9.31
CA TYR A 183 -10.40 18.90 -9.41
C TYR A 183 -10.91 19.20 -7.99
N VAL A 184 -10.81 20.46 -7.58
CA VAL A 184 -11.36 20.90 -6.30
C VAL A 184 -12.86 21.14 -6.50
N GLU A 185 -13.65 20.12 -6.18
CA GLU A 185 -15.10 20.25 -6.05
C GLU A 185 -15.43 21.07 -4.80
N ARG A 186 -16.02 22.27 -4.98
CA ARG A 186 -16.91 22.78 -3.93
C ARG A 186 -18.20 22.00 -4.05
N ARG A 187 -18.32 20.88 -3.33
CA ARG A 187 -19.64 20.31 -3.02
C ARG A 187 -20.47 21.48 -2.45
N LYS A 188 -21.55 21.87 -3.14
CA LYS A 188 -22.63 22.60 -2.46
C LYS A 188 -22.98 21.68 -1.29
N GLN A 189 -22.72 22.13 -0.07
CA GLN A 189 -23.21 21.41 1.09
C GLN A 189 -24.71 21.27 0.87
N LEU A 190 -25.18 20.04 0.69
CA LEU A 190 -26.59 19.72 0.76
C LEU A 190 -27.01 20.22 2.14
N SER A 191 -27.77 21.31 2.16
CA SER A 191 -28.40 21.82 3.36
C SER A 191 -29.18 20.68 3.98
N VAL A 192 -28.62 20.06 5.02
CA VAL A 192 -29.29 19.08 5.89
C VAL A 192 -30.49 19.73 6.61
N GLY A 193 -30.69 21.05 6.50
CA GLY A 193 -31.79 21.81 7.08
C GLY A 193 -33.13 21.81 6.32
N ARG A 194 -33.42 20.87 5.41
CA ARG A 194 -34.76 20.76 4.77
C ARG A 194 -35.37 19.35 4.81
N THR A 195 -35.09 18.57 5.84
CA THR A 195 -35.73 17.26 6.07
C THR A 195 -36.53 17.20 7.38
N ILE A 196 -36.75 18.32 8.06
CA ILE A 196 -37.60 18.38 9.27
C ILE A 196 -38.78 19.32 9.02
N VAL A 197 -39.57 19.03 7.99
CA VAL A 197 -40.99 19.40 7.90
C VAL A 197 -41.68 18.22 7.22
N GLY A 198 -42.24 17.30 8.02
CA GLY A 198 -43.01 16.15 7.54
C GLY A 198 -42.60 14.78 8.07
N GLY A 199 -41.97 14.67 9.24
CA GLY A 199 -41.49 13.37 9.75
C GLY A 199 -41.49 13.16 11.26
N THR A 200 -42.23 13.96 12.04
CA THR A 200 -42.31 13.81 13.51
C THR A 200 -43.72 13.99 14.10
N ILE A 201 -44.79 13.72 13.36
CA ILE A 201 -46.09 13.43 13.97
C ILE A 201 -46.69 12.24 13.22
N GLY A 202 -46.65 11.05 13.83
CA GLY A 202 -47.28 9.87 13.26
C GLY A 202 -46.57 8.52 13.51
N ALA A 203 -45.52 8.47 14.35
CA ALA A 203 -45.03 7.18 14.88
C ALA A 203 -45.99 6.55 15.92
N VAL A 204 -47.24 6.98 15.96
CA VAL A 204 -48.28 6.48 16.86
C VAL A 204 -49.56 6.48 16.05
N LEU A 205 -50.31 5.39 16.07
CA LEU A 205 -51.61 5.17 15.42
C LEU A 205 -51.58 4.50 14.04
N SER A 206 -51.08 3.26 13.96
CA SER A 206 -51.82 2.10 13.43
C SER A 206 -50.86 0.94 13.16
N GLY A 207 -50.98 -0.14 13.94
CA GLY A 207 -50.29 -1.39 13.63
C GLY A 207 -50.73 -1.90 12.25
N GLY A 208 -49.79 -2.37 11.45
CA GLY A 208 -50.10 -2.92 10.13
C GLY A 208 -48.85 -3.18 9.30
N ILE A 209 -48.51 -4.46 9.18
CA ILE A 209 -47.62 -5.02 8.16
C ILE A 209 -48.21 -4.70 6.79
N THR A 210 -47.45 -4.09 5.86
CA THR A 210 -47.56 -4.37 4.42
C THR A 210 -46.42 -3.72 3.64
N THR A 211 -45.66 -4.55 2.93
CA THR A 211 -45.01 -4.24 1.64
C THR A 211 -45.94 -3.45 0.72
N VAL A 212 -45.47 -2.46 -0.06
CA VAL A 212 -45.35 -2.47 -1.55
C VAL A 212 -44.65 -1.17 -2.03
N ALA A 213 -43.70 -1.35 -2.94
CA ALA A 213 -43.17 -0.50 -4.01
C ALA A 213 -43.38 1.04 -4.05
N GLY A 214 -42.28 1.71 -4.43
CA GLY A 214 -42.34 2.66 -5.56
C GLY A 214 -42.54 4.13 -5.21
N ALA A 215 -41.46 4.82 -4.85
CA ALA A 215 -41.40 6.28 -4.97
C ALA A 215 -40.15 6.68 -5.76
N ALA A 216 -40.38 6.78 -7.07
CA ALA A 216 -39.77 7.71 -8.01
C ALA A 216 -38.27 8.03 -7.88
N MET A 217 -37.51 7.48 -8.83
CA MET A 217 -36.43 8.23 -9.48
C MET A 217 -36.93 9.64 -9.84
N GLY A 218 -36.37 10.65 -9.19
CA GLY A 218 -36.61 12.07 -9.50
C GLY A 218 -35.29 12.80 -9.42
N GLY A 219 -34.69 13.05 -10.58
CA GLY A 219 -33.36 13.63 -10.70
C GLY A 219 -33.24 15.00 -10.05
N LEU A 220 -32.07 15.24 -9.46
CA LEU A 220 -31.49 16.56 -9.35
C LEU A 220 -30.10 16.51 -9.97
N THR A 221 -30.08 16.38 -11.31
CA THR A 221 -28.92 16.75 -12.11
C THR A 221 -28.83 18.29 -12.03
N SER A 222 -28.27 18.81 -10.94
CA SER A 222 -28.04 20.26 -10.84
C SER A 222 -26.83 20.61 -11.71
N ASN A 223 -27.12 20.89 -12.98
CA ASN A 223 -26.26 21.52 -13.96
C ASN A 223 -25.48 22.71 -13.36
N LYS A 224 -24.21 22.84 -13.78
CA LYS A 224 -23.20 23.88 -13.50
C LYS A 224 -22.14 23.54 -12.45
N TYR A 225 -21.27 22.61 -12.83
CA TYR A 225 -19.92 22.45 -12.29
C TYR A 225 -19.04 23.64 -12.72
N LYS A 226 -18.60 24.49 -11.78
CA LYS A 226 -17.46 25.39 -11.97
C LYS A 226 -16.34 24.94 -11.03
N GLY A 227 -15.75 23.78 -11.34
CA GLY A 227 -14.63 23.21 -10.58
C GLY A 227 -13.37 24.05 -10.78
N LYS A 228 -12.70 24.43 -9.69
CA LYS A 228 -11.34 24.97 -9.77
C LYS A 228 -10.40 23.77 -9.83
N ILE A 229 -9.45 23.77 -10.77
CA ILE A 229 -8.38 22.78 -10.83
C ILE A 229 -7.24 23.28 -9.96
N LYS A 230 -6.65 22.40 -9.14
CA LYS A 230 -5.47 22.67 -8.32
C LYS A 230 -4.32 21.77 -8.76
N CYS A 231 -3.12 22.33 -8.90
CA CYS A 231 -1.92 21.52 -9.08
C CYS A 231 -1.42 20.99 -7.72
N LEU A 232 -1.16 19.70 -7.64
CA LEU A 232 -0.61 19.06 -6.43
C LEU A 232 0.88 19.38 -6.23
N ASN A 233 1.59 19.72 -7.32
CA ASN A 233 3.02 20.00 -7.27
C ASN A 233 3.33 21.44 -6.80
N CYS A 234 2.60 22.44 -7.29
CA CYS A 234 2.88 23.86 -6.97
C CYS A 234 1.72 24.61 -6.29
N GLY A 235 0.60 23.94 -6.03
CA GLY A 235 -0.59 24.52 -5.39
C GLY A 235 -1.37 25.52 -6.24
N HIS A 236 -0.93 25.85 -7.46
CA HIS A 236 -1.60 26.80 -8.33
C HIS A 236 -3.01 26.35 -8.66
N THR A 237 -3.99 27.26 -8.57
CA THR A 237 -5.39 26.98 -8.88
C THR A 237 -5.87 27.79 -10.06
N TRP A 238 -6.51 27.16 -11.05
CA TRP A 238 -7.11 27.82 -12.20
C TRP A 238 -8.51 27.28 -12.47
N LYS A 239 -9.30 28.04 -13.22
CA LYS A 239 -10.59 27.57 -13.73
C LYS A 239 -10.36 27.00 -15.12
N LYS A 240 -10.97 25.86 -15.43
CA LYS A 240 -11.05 25.36 -16.80
C LYS A 240 -12.31 25.91 -17.46
#